data_AF-A1RSS4-F1
#
_entry.id   AF-A1RSS4-F1
#
_cell.length_a   1.000
_cell.length_b   1.000
_cell.length_c   1.000
_cell.angle_alpha   90.00
_cell.angle_beta   90.00
_cell.angle_gamma   90.00
#
_symmetry.space_group_name_H-M   'P 1'
#
loop_
_entity.id
_entity.type
_entity.pdbx_description
1 polymer ?
#
loop_
_entity_poly.entity_id
_entity_poly.type
_entity_poly.pdbx_seq_one_letter_code
_entity_poly.pdbx_strand_id
1 'polypeptide(L)'
;MDEVEFISSEVVRYIEKKLGRAVKQVVVSVSFSENGVEVDVDIDASVLVDETYLQRVADEAAELGVCIADLIREKGWPIEHREVAKCWRD
;
A
#
# COMPACT_ATOMS: atom_id res chain seq x y z
N MET A 1 -6.75 -14.58 -4.28
CA MET A 1 -6.53 -13.50 -3.33
C MET A 1 -6.12 -14.07 -2.01
N ASP A 2 -4.81 -14.18 -1.85
CA ASP A 2 -4.17 -14.31 -0.55
C ASP A 2 -4.01 -12.93 0.10
N GLU A 3 -3.45 -12.90 1.31
CA GLU A 3 -3.21 -11.67 2.07
C GLU A 3 -2.28 -10.69 1.34
N VAL A 4 -1.26 -11.20 0.64
CA VAL A 4 -0.29 -10.38 -0.11
C VAL A 4 -0.98 -9.69 -1.29
N GLU A 5 -1.72 -10.45 -2.11
CA GLU A 5 -2.49 -9.91 -3.23
C GLU A 5 -3.50 -8.85 -2.75
N PHE A 6 -4.14 -9.07 -1.60
CA PHE A 6 -5.07 -8.10 -1.02
C PHE A 6 -4.37 -6.82 -0.58
N ILE A 7 -3.28 -6.90 0.20
CA ILE A 7 -2.51 -5.74 0.66
C ILE A 7 -2.01 -4.95 -0.54
N SER A 8 -1.39 -5.62 -1.52
CA SER A 8 -0.92 -4.99 -2.74
C SER A 8 -2.05 -4.27 -3.49
N SER A 9 -3.25 -4.85 -3.55
CA SER A 9 -4.39 -4.22 -4.21
C SER A 9 -4.86 -2.93 -3.52
N GLU A 10 -4.85 -2.90 -2.18
CA GLU A 10 -5.24 -1.71 -1.42
C GLU A 10 -4.17 -0.61 -1.51
N VAL A 11 -2.89 -0.97 -1.51
CA VAL A 11 -1.77 -0.05 -1.74
C VAL A 11 -1.83 0.56 -3.13
N VAL A 12 -2.04 -0.25 -4.18
CA VAL A 12 -2.21 0.24 -5.56
C VAL A 12 -3.40 1.20 -5.64
N ARG A 13 -4.53 0.83 -5.05
CA ARG A 13 -5.74 1.67 -5.03
C ARG A 13 -5.49 3.02 -4.35
N TYR A 14 -4.67 3.06 -3.30
CA TYR A 14 -4.28 4.31 -2.64
C TYR A 14 -3.48 5.21 -3.58
N ILE A 15 -2.49 4.63 -4.27
CA ILE A 15 -1.62 5.35 -5.22
C ILE A 15 -2.44 5.88 -6.40
N GLU A 16 -3.34 5.07 -6.96
CA GLU A 16 -4.27 5.50 -8.02
C GLU A 16 -5.19 6.64 -7.55
N LYS A 17 -5.65 6.63 -6.29
CA LYS A 17 -6.45 7.72 -5.72
C LYS A 17 -5.65 9.03 -5.62
N LYS A 18 -4.36 8.98 -5.30
CA LYS A 18 -3.51 10.18 -5.11
C LYS A 18 -2.96 10.73 -6.44
N LEU A 19 -2.45 9.86 -7.31
CA LEU A 19 -1.73 10.25 -8.53
C LEU A 19 -2.59 10.17 -9.80
N GLY A 20 -3.71 9.43 -9.76
CA GLY A 20 -4.63 9.29 -10.89
C GLY A 20 -3.94 8.84 -12.17
N ARG A 21 -4.18 9.57 -13.27
CA ARG A 21 -3.62 9.25 -14.60
C ARG A 21 -2.11 9.49 -14.72
N ALA A 22 -1.47 10.04 -13.70
CA ALA A 22 -0.02 10.20 -13.72
C ALA A 22 0.72 8.88 -13.47
N VAL A 23 0.07 7.88 -12.88
CA VAL A 23 0.64 6.55 -12.65
C VAL A 23 0.81 5.81 -13.98
N LYS A 24 2.00 5.25 -14.20
CA LYS A 24 2.26 4.33 -15.32
C LYS A 24 2.37 2.90 -14.84
N GLN A 25 3.11 2.70 -13.73
CA GLN A 25 3.33 1.39 -13.14
C GLN A 25 3.51 1.54 -11.64
N VAL A 26 3.02 0.54 -10.89
CA VAL A 26 3.25 0.39 -9.45
C VAL A 26 3.74 -1.03 -9.22
N VAL A 27 4.80 -1.16 -8.43
CA VAL A 27 5.27 -2.46 -7.92
C VAL A 27 5.16 -2.40 -6.40
N VAL A 28 4.44 -3.37 -5.84
CA VAL A 28 4.30 -3.52 -4.39
C VAL A 28 4.85 -4.88 -3.99
N SER A 29 5.81 -4.90 -3.08
CA SER A 29 6.34 -6.12 -2.47
C SER A 29 5.93 -6.17 -1.01
N VAL A 30 5.37 -7.29 -0.57
CA VAL A 30 4.95 -7.50 0.83
C VAL A 30 5.67 -8.73 1.35
N SER A 31 6.39 -8.56 2.46
CA SER A 31 7.16 -9.64 3.09
C SER A 31 6.81 -9.74 4.57
N PHE A 32 6.36 -10.93 4.99
CA PHE A 32 6.12 -11.24 6.39
C PHE A 32 7.36 -11.90 7.00
N SER A 33 7.80 -11.41 8.15
CA SER A 33 8.90 -11.98 8.93
C SER A 33 8.50 -12.14 10.40
N GLU A 34 9.32 -12.85 11.18
CA GLU A 34 9.12 -12.95 12.64
C GLU A 34 9.18 -11.58 13.33
N ASN A 35 9.98 -10.66 12.77
CA ASN A 35 10.23 -9.32 13.32
C ASN A 35 9.16 -8.29 12.94
N GLY A 36 8.27 -8.61 12.00
CA GLY A 36 7.25 -7.67 11.50
C GLY A 36 6.98 -7.85 10.01
N VAL A 37 6.31 -6.85 9.43
CA VAL A 37 6.00 -6.80 8.00
C VAL A 37 6.80 -5.69 7.33
N GLU A 38 7.34 -5.99 6.16
CA GLU A 38 8.00 -5.04 5.27
C GLU A 38 7.13 -4.87 4.01
N VAL A 39 6.86 -3.62 3.64
CA VAL A 39 6.11 -3.26 2.44
C VAL A 39 6.93 -2.25 1.65
N ASP A 40 7.39 -2.67 0.48
CA ASP A 40 8.14 -1.82 -0.46
C ASP A 40 7.22 -1.40 -1.61
N VAL A 41 7.24 -0.09 -1.91
CA VAL A 41 6.43 0.52 -2.96
C VAL A 41 7.34 1.26 -3.93
N ASP A 42 7.31 0.84 -5.19
CA ASP A 42 7.97 1.54 -6.31
C ASP A 42 6.90 2.05 -7.28
N ILE A 43 6.99 3.33 -7.65
CA ILE A 43 6.01 4.05 -8.46
C ILE A 43 6.72 4.66 -9.66
N ASP A 44 6.42 4.17 -10.87
CA ASP A 44 6.72 4.89 -12.10
C ASP A 44 5.53 5.80 -12.46
N ALA A 45 5.81 7.10 -12.55
CA ALA A 45 4.83 8.12 -12.86
C ALA A 45 5.29 9.04 -14.01
N SER A 46 4.39 9.93 -14.43
CA SER A 46 4.72 11.01 -15.36
C SER A 46 5.81 11.92 -14.80
N VAL A 47 6.74 12.37 -15.66
CA VAL A 47 7.82 13.32 -15.32
C VAL A 47 7.32 14.69 -14.85
N LEU A 48 6.02 14.95 -14.99
CA LEU A 48 5.36 16.17 -14.51
C LEU A 48 5.03 16.12 -13.01
N VAL A 49 5.12 14.94 -12.38
CA VAL A 49 4.92 14.80 -10.95
C VAL A 49 6.22 15.11 -10.22
N ASP A 50 6.11 15.96 -9.20
CA ASP A 50 7.24 16.30 -8.35
C ASP A 50 7.78 15.07 -7.60
N GLU A 51 9.11 14.90 -7.59
CA GLU A 51 9.78 13.74 -6.99
C GLU A 51 9.57 13.67 -5.47
N THR A 52 9.56 14.81 -4.78
CA THR A 52 9.30 14.86 -3.33
C THR A 52 7.87 14.43 -3.04
N TYR A 53 6.93 14.82 -3.90
CA TYR A 53 5.55 14.37 -3.80
C TYR A 53 5.41 12.86 -4.09
N LEU A 54 6.10 12.33 -5.10
CA LEU A 54 6.12 10.88 -5.39
C LEU A 54 6.66 10.08 -4.21
N GLN A 55 7.80 10.50 -3.64
CA GLN A 55 8.38 9.84 -2.48
C GLN A 55 7.39 9.82 -1.31
N ARG A 56 6.75 10.97 -1.01
CA ARG A 56 5.74 11.04 0.04
C ARG A 56 4.56 10.10 -0.21
N VAL A 57 4.08 10.01 -1.45
CA VAL A 57 2.98 9.09 -1.79
C VAL A 57 3.41 7.63 -1.64
N ALA A 58 4.64 7.28 -2.02
CA ALA A 58 5.19 5.95 -1.82
C ALA A 58 5.30 5.59 -0.33
N ASP A 59 5.82 6.51 0.48
CA ASP A 59 5.94 6.35 1.94
C ASP A 59 4.56 6.17 2.59
N GLU A 60 3.59 7.04 2.25
CA GLU A 60 2.20 6.95 2.75
C GLU A 60 1.53 5.61 2.33
N ALA A 61 1.81 5.14 1.11
CA ALA A 61 1.27 3.88 0.60
C ALA A 61 1.91 2.66 1.28
N ALA A 62 3.21 2.70 1.58
CA ALA A 62 3.90 1.68 2.35
C ALA A 62 3.36 1.61 3.80
N GLU A 63 3.17 2.76 4.46
CA GLU A 63 2.55 2.82 5.79
C GLU A 63 1.14 2.22 5.80
N LEU A 64 0.33 2.49 4.77
CA LEU A 64 -0.97 1.87 4.59
C LEU A 64 -0.85 0.34 4.52
N GLY A 65 0.07 -0.16 3.67
CA GLY A 65 0.30 -1.59 3.51
C GLY A 65 0.71 -2.27 4.83
N VAL A 66 1.65 -1.67 5.57
CA VAL A 66 2.08 -2.15 6.89
C VAL A 66 0.91 -2.19 7.86
N CYS A 67 0.10 -1.12 7.94
CA CYS A 67 -1.06 -1.09 8.83
C CYS A 67 -2.05 -2.23 8.51
N ILE A 68 -2.32 -2.49 7.22
CA ILE A 68 -3.23 -3.58 6.81
C ILE A 68 -2.63 -4.93 7.18
N ALA A 69 -1.33 -5.13 6.92
CA ALA A 69 -0.64 -6.37 7.20
C ALA A 69 -0.59 -6.68 8.71
N ASP A 70 -0.35 -5.67 9.55
CA ASP A 70 -0.41 -5.81 11.01
C ASP A 70 -1.82 -6.22 11.47
N LEU A 71 -2.87 -5.66 10.87
CA LEU A 71 -4.24 -6.08 11.19
C LEU A 71 -4.53 -7.51 10.80
N ILE A 72 -4.05 -7.94 9.63
CA ILE A 72 -4.20 -9.33 9.19
C ILE A 72 -3.44 -10.26 10.14
N ARG A 73 -2.24 -9.87 10.59
CA ARG A 73 -1.45 -10.63 11.57
C ARG A 73 -2.16 -10.74 12.92
N GLU A 74 -2.83 -9.69 13.38
CA GLU A 74 -3.56 -9.68 14.66
C GLU A 74 -4.89 -10.44 14.61
N LYS A 75 -5.65 -10.30 13.52
CA LYS A 75 -7.03 -10.81 13.43
C LYS A 75 -7.15 -12.12 12.65
N GLY A 76 -6.13 -12.44 11.87
CA GLY A 76 -6.14 -13.54 10.91
C GLY A 76 -6.75 -13.13 9.57
N TRP A 77 -6.40 -13.89 8.54
CA TRP A 77 -7.02 -13.85 7.22
C TRP A 77 -8.14 -14.88 7.12
N PRO A 78 -9.30 -14.59 6.49
CA PRO A 78 -9.65 -13.34 5.80
C PRO A 78 -10.09 -12.20 6.72
N ILE A 79 -9.86 -10.96 6.27
CA ILE A 79 -10.28 -9.73 6.95
C ILE A 79 -11.37 -9.01 6.16
N GLU A 80 -12.27 -8.28 6.82
CA GLU A 80 -13.28 -7.48 6.13
C GLU A 80 -12.78 -6.08 5.76
N HIS A 81 -13.20 -5.54 4.61
CA HIS A 81 -12.80 -4.19 4.15
C HIS A 81 -13.07 -3.07 5.17
N ARG A 82 -14.14 -3.19 5.97
CA ARG A 82 -14.45 -2.20 7.02
C ARG A 82 -13.40 -2.15 8.12
N GLU A 83 -12.68 -3.25 8.35
CA GLU A 83 -11.67 -3.35 9.41
C GLU A 83 -10.36 -2.68 9.00
N VAL A 84 -10.05 -2.69 7.70
CA VAL A 84 -8.89 -2.01 7.13
C VAL A 84 -9.14 -0.54 6.82
N ALA A 85 -10.40 -0.09 6.80
CA ALA A 85 -10.75 1.31 6.55
C ALA A 85 -10.07 2.29 7.51
N LYS A 86 -9.70 1.86 8.72
CA LYS A 86 -8.96 2.68 9.70
C LYS A 86 -7.48 2.93 9.30
N CYS A 87 -6.92 2.12 8.41
CA CYS A 87 -5.56 2.31 7.89
C CYS A 87 -5.52 3.39 6.80
N TRP A 88 -6.65 3.63 6.14
CA TRP A 88 -6.77 4.69 5.14
C TRP A 88 -6.84 6.05 5.86
N ARG A 89 -5.71 6.76 5.91
CA ARG A 89 -5.65 8.17 6.34
C ARG A 89 -5.95 9.06 5.12
N ASP A 90 -6.96 9.93 5.22
CA ASP A 90 -7.34 10.88 4.16
C ASP A 90 -6.35 12.06 4.07
#